data_AF-A0A3B0TWI7-F1
#
_entry.id   AF-A0A3B0TWI7-F1
#
_cell.length_a   1.000
_cell.length_b   1.000
_cell.length_c   1.000
_cell.angle_alpha   90.00
_cell.angle_beta   90.00
_cell.angle_gamma   90.00
#
_symmetry.space_group_name_H-M   'P 1'
#
loop_
_entity.id
_entity.type
_entity.pdbx_description
1 polymer ?
#
loop_
_entity_poly.entity_id
_entity_poly.type
_entity_poly.pdbx_seq_one_letter_code
_entity_poly.pdbx_strand_id
1 'polypeptide(L)'
;MKKIAWITEENFIDVDLPIVAKINEVFEVHWFVVFPKNTITDYDEDFISSYSKKHKIANHNFKLKYRLRNIHSVRDYYKLIRQVNSLKPDIIYIDFFGIPYFFLMASVLFKRSRVIYAAHDVIEHKNIKKRNSFRLYQRLIFNRFQNFHIFSKTQQDYFLNKYPGKKTFVAPLFLKSFGKTGLTPGNGEVVFLFFGIIRGNKGLEFLIEAANELCKHYKNKFKVTIAGSCDNWEYYEQKITCPEVFDLRIGMVPNNKIPDLFGESHYLVLPYLDVTQSGPLLIAFNYNVPAIAADHAGFREYIKHGQNGYLFKSGSSGELYSLMKGIIESNNQDYAMLRRNVKEFTRENIALEPIIQKYIDFLHLASA
;
A
#
# COMPACT_ATOMS: atom_id res chain seq x y z
N MET A 1 30.83 6.19 -7.35
CA MET A 1 29.45 6.08 -6.82
C MET A 1 29.07 4.60 -6.88
N LYS A 2 28.40 4.04 -5.85
CA LYS A 2 27.98 2.62 -5.89
C LYS A 2 26.89 2.45 -6.95
N LYS A 3 26.95 1.35 -7.70
CA LYS A 3 26.02 1.07 -8.81
C LYS A 3 24.90 0.15 -8.37
N ILE A 4 23.66 0.56 -8.64
CA ILE A 4 22.45 -0.20 -8.32
C ILE A 4 21.75 -0.58 -9.62
N ALA A 5 21.51 -1.88 -9.80
CA ALA A 5 20.51 -2.34 -10.77
C ALA A 5 19.17 -2.44 -10.05
N TRP A 6 18.23 -1.57 -10.41
CA TRP A 6 16.90 -1.51 -9.82
C TRP A 6 15.89 -2.11 -10.79
N ILE A 7 15.27 -3.23 -10.44
CA ILE A 7 14.34 -3.96 -11.31
C ILE A 7 12.92 -3.77 -10.78
N THR A 8 12.04 -3.16 -11.59
CA THR A 8 10.67 -2.80 -11.22
C THR A 8 9.67 -3.45 -12.19
N GLU A 9 8.61 -4.09 -11.68
CA GLU A 9 7.42 -4.43 -12.48
C GLU A 9 6.59 -3.18 -12.77
N GLU A 10 5.89 -3.13 -13.90
CA GLU A 10 4.97 -2.04 -14.24
C GLU A 10 3.93 -1.73 -13.14
N ASN A 11 3.50 -2.74 -12.40
CA ASN A 11 2.51 -2.61 -11.33
C ASN A 11 3.07 -1.96 -10.05
N PHE A 12 4.39 -1.81 -9.95
CA PHE A 12 5.09 -1.17 -8.83
C PHE A 12 5.76 0.16 -9.22
N ILE A 13 5.56 0.62 -10.46
CA ILE A 13 6.15 1.89 -10.93
C ILE A 13 5.72 3.07 -10.06
N ASP A 14 4.45 3.15 -9.65
CA ASP A 14 3.97 4.26 -8.82
C ASP A 14 4.66 4.28 -7.45
N VAL A 15 5.06 3.11 -6.93
CA VAL A 15 5.83 2.96 -5.70
C VAL A 15 7.30 3.37 -5.90
N ASP A 16 7.91 2.95 -7.00
CA ASP A 16 9.36 3.14 -7.20
C ASP A 16 9.73 4.50 -7.79
N LEU A 17 8.86 5.15 -8.57
CA LEU A 17 9.14 6.41 -9.27
C LEU A 17 9.85 7.46 -8.40
N PRO A 18 9.24 7.96 -7.29
CA PRO A 18 9.87 9.00 -6.48
C PRO A 18 11.11 8.50 -5.75
N ILE A 19 11.17 7.20 -5.45
CA ILE A 19 12.31 6.57 -4.76
C ILE A 19 13.52 6.53 -5.68
N VAL A 20 13.39 5.93 -6.86
CA VAL A 20 14.48 5.77 -7.83
C VAL A 20 15.10 7.11 -8.19
N ALA A 21 14.29 8.14 -8.42
CA ALA A 21 14.79 9.48 -8.72
C ALA A 21 15.67 10.06 -7.60
N LYS A 22 15.25 9.91 -6.34
CA LYS A 22 16.00 10.39 -5.18
C LYS A 22 17.21 9.54 -4.86
N ILE A 23 17.12 8.22 -5.01
CA ILE A 23 18.26 7.32 -4.83
C ILE A 23 19.34 7.59 -5.90
N ASN A 24 18.97 7.98 -7.12
CA ASN A 24 19.93 8.35 -8.16
C ASN A 24 20.71 9.64 -7.87
N GLU A 25 20.30 10.46 -6.90
CA GLU A 25 21.07 11.62 -6.43
C GLU A 25 22.30 11.18 -5.59
N VAL A 26 22.29 9.96 -5.05
CA VAL A 26 23.35 9.42 -4.15
C VAL A 26 24.05 8.19 -4.74
N PHE A 27 23.37 7.43 -5.60
CA PHE A 27 23.83 6.19 -6.21
C PHE A 27 23.73 6.25 -7.74
N GLU A 28 24.50 5.42 -8.45
CA GLU A 28 24.37 5.27 -9.91
C GLU A 28 23.29 4.23 -10.18
N VAL A 29 22.06 4.69 -10.47
CA VAL A 29 20.92 3.80 -10.65
C VAL A 29 20.71 3.47 -12.14
N HIS A 30 20.80 2.18 -12.43
CA HIS A 30 20.31 1.60 -13.67
C HIS A 30 18.91 1.02 -13.42
N TRP A 31 17.89 1.69 -13.93
CA TRP A 31 16.50 1.34 -13.71
C TRP A 31 15.95 0.47 -14.83
N PHE A 32 15.72 -0.80 -14.53
CA PHE A 32 15.13 -1.81 -15.40
C PHE A 32 13.63 -1.89 -15.14
N VAL A 33 12.83 -1.36 -16.06
CA VAL A 33 11.37 -1.42 -15.96
C VAL A 33 10.87 -2.56 -16.83
N VAL A 34 10.27 -3.56 -16.20
CA VAL A 34 9.80 -4.78 -16.85
C VAL A 34 8.31 -4.64 -17.19
N PHE A 35 7.97 -4.80 -18.47
CA PHE A 35 6.60 -4.75 -18.98
C PHE A 35 6.15 -6.16 -19.42
N PRO A 36 5.32 -6.86 -18.63
CA PRO A 36 4.64 -8.08 -19.01
C PRO A 36 3.80 -7.90 -20.27
N LYS A 37 3.55 -9.02 -20.94
CA LYS A 37 2.75 -9.04 -22.15
C LYS A 37 1.29 -8.69 -21.84
N ASN A 38 0.75 -7.69 -22.57
CA ASN A 38 -0.65 -7.23 -22.54
C ASN A 38 -1.08 -6.57 -21.22
N THR A 39 -0.18 -5.95 -20.46
CA THR A 39 -0.59 -5.10 -19.35
C THR A 39 -0.92 -3.69 -19.82
N ILE A 40 -2.04 -3.17 -19.29
CA ILE A 40 -2.48 -1.79 -19.46
C ILE A 40 -2.00 -1.07 -18.20
N THR A 41 -1.19 -0.04 -18.38
CA THR A 41 -0.62 0.76 -17.29
C THR A 41 -0.73 2.23 -17.66
N ASP A 42 -0.92 3.09 -16.66
CA ASP A 42 -0.85 4.55 -16.83
C ASP A 42 0.58 5.02 -17.12
N TYR A 43 1.57 4.13 -16.96
CA TYR A 43 3.00 4.40 -17.14
C TYR A 43 3.56 3.60 -18.30
N ASP A 44 3.45 4.13 -19.52
CA ASP A 44 4.07 3.51 -20.70
C ASP A 44 5.60 3.78 -20.79
N GLU A 45 6.24 3.20 -21.80
CA GLU A 45 7.68 3.36 -22.00
C GLU A 45 8.10 4.81 -22.27
N ASP A 46 7.26 5.60 -22.93
CA ASP A 46 7.55 6.98 -23.28
C ASP A 46 7.52 7.86 -22.04
N PHE A 47 6.54 7.64 -21.16
CA PHE A 47 6.48 8.24 -19.83
C PHE A 47 7.75 7.91 -19.04
N ILE A 48 8.12 6.63 -18.97
CA ILE A 48 9.28 6.18 -18.19
C ILE A 48 10.60 6.74 -18.76
N SER A 49 10.73 6.78 -20.08
CA SER A 49 11.90 7.35 -20.76
C SER A 49 12.02 8.86 -20.50
N SER A 50 10.89 9.57 -20.57
CA SER A 50 10.82 11.01 -20.30
C SER A 50 11.15 11.33 -18.84
N TYR A 51 10.58 10.56 -17.91
CA TYR A 51 10.87 10.66 -16.48
C TYR A 51 12.35 10.41 -16.19
N SER A 52 12.90 9.33 -16.74
CA SER A 52 14.30 8.95 -16.54
C SER A 52 15.26 10.01 -17.09
N LYS A 53 14.96 10.58 -18.27
CA LYS A 53 15.74 11.70 -18.83
C LYS A 53 15.70 12.93 -17.93
N LYS A 54 14.52 13.29 -17.42
CA LYS A 54 14.35 14.42 -16.48
C LYS A 54 15.18 14.25 -15.21
N HIS A 55 15.26 13.03 -14.68
CA HIS A 55 15.96 12.71 -13.43
C HIS A 55 17.37 12.12 -13.63
N LYS A 56 17.90 12.13 -14.86
CA LYS A 56 19.23 11.61 -15.23
C LYS A 56 19.45 10.14 -14.79
N ILE A 57 18.40 9.32 -14.86
CA ILE A 57 18.42 7.90 -14.51
C ILE A 57 18.79 7.09 -15.77
N ALA A 58 19.68 6.11 -15.64
CA ALA A 58 19.98 5.19 -16.73
C ALA A 58 18.83 4.18 -16.91
N ASN A 59 17.92 4.45 -17.85
CA ASN A 59 16.72 3.64 -18.09
C ASN A 59 16.96 2.44 -19.02
N HIS A 60 16.32 1.31 -18.69
CA HIS A 60 16.33 0.06 -19.45
C HIS A 60 14.91 -0.53 -19.48
N ASN A 61 14.09 -0.12 -20.45
CA ASN A 61 12.76 -0.70 -20.63
C ASN A 61 12.86 -2.13 -21.20
N PHE A 62 12.17 -3.08 -20.58
CA PHE A 62 12.24 -4.50 -20.93
C PHE A 62 10.85 -5.12 -21.09
N LYS A 63 10.42 -5.32 -22.34
CA LYS A 63 9.16 -5.99 -22.68
C LYS A 63 9.30 -7.51 -22.68
N LEU A 64 8.46 -8.19 -21.91
CA LEU A 64 8.32 -9.65 -21.97
C LEU A 64 7.53 -10.04 -23.21
N LYS A 65 8.06 -10.98 -24.01
CA LYS A 65 7.38 -11.50 -25.20
C LYS A 65 6.26 -12.47 -24.86
N TYR A 66 6.31 -13.02 -23.66
CA TYR A 66 5.38 -14.01 -23.13
C TYR A 66 4.81 -13.56 -21.79
N ARG A 67 3.63 -14.06 -21.44
CA ARG A 67 3.03 -13.85 -20.11
C ARG A 67 3.92 -14.47 -19.02
N LEU A 68 3.90 -13.91 -17.81
CA LEU A 68 4.76 -14.29 -16.68
C LEU A 68 4.82 -15.80 -16.39
N ARG A 69 3.68 -16.50 -16.50
CA ARG A 69 3.56 -17.95 -16.21
C ARG A 69 3.86 -18.86 -17.39
N ASN A 70 4.07 -18.32 -18.59
CA ASN A 70 4.45 -19.11 -19.75
C ASN A 70 5.94 -19.51 -19.64
N ILE A 71 6.26 -20.79 -19.85
CA ILE A 71 7.63 -21.31 -19.72
C ILE A 71 8.63 -20.61 -20.65
N HIS A 72 8.19 -20.08 -21.79
CA HIS A 72 9.06 -19.34 -22.71
C HIS A 72 9.53 -17.99 -22.14
N SER A 73 8.87 -17.45 -21.10
CA SER A 73 9.33 -16.25 -20.37
C SER A 73 10.71 -16.44 -19.72
N VAL A 74 11.14 -17.69 -19.47
CA VAL A 74 12.50 -18.03 -19.02
C VAL A 74 13.57 -17.41 -19.93
N ARG A 75 13.35 -17.39 -21.25
CA ARG A 75 14.31 -16.81 -22.20
C ARG A 75 14.40 -15.29 -22.06
N ASP A 76 13.28 -14.64 -21.77
CA ASP A 76 13.22 -13.19 -21.55
C ASP A 76 13.89 -12.84 -20.22
N TYR A 77 13.61 -13.57 -19.14
CA TYR A 77 14.29 -13.39 -17.85
C TYR A 77 15.80 -13.65 -17.93
N TYR A 78 16.24 -14.65 -18.70
CA TYR A 78 17.67 -14.88 -18.93
C TYR A 78 18.36 -13.66 -19.55
N LYS A 79 17.72 -13.03 -20.56
CA LYS A 79 18.24 -11.82 -21.20
C LYS A 79 18.31 -10.65 -20.24
N LEU A 80 17.24 -10.41 -19.48
CA LEU A 80 17.20 -9.38 -18.44
C LEU A 80 18.34 -9.57 -17.43
N ILE A 81 18.47 -10.78 -16.87
CA ILE A 81 19.52 -11.13 -15.90
C ILE A 81 20.92 -10.91 -16.50
N ARG A 82 21.14 -11.28 -17.76
CA ARG A 82 22.44 -11.05 -18.42
C ARG A 82 22.75 -9.57 -18.62
N GLN A 83 21.75 -8.77 -19.00
CA GLN A 83 21.91 -7.31 -19.11
C GLN A 83 22.27 -6.72 -17.75
N VAL A 84 21.52 -7.05 -16.70
CA VAL A 84 21.81 -6.64 -15.32
C VAL A 84 23.23 -7.04 -14.89
N ASN A 85 23.64 -8.30 -15.10
CA ASN A 85 24.97 -8.78 -14.72
C ASN A 85 26.11 -8.09 -15.50
N SER A 86 25.87 -7.69 -16.76
CA SER A 86 26.88 -7.01 -17.58
C SER A 86 27.28 -5.63 -17.03
N LEU A 87 26.38 -5.00 -16.26
CA LEU A 87 26.65 -3.72 -15.57
C LEU A 87 27.59 -3.88 -14.37
N LYS A 88 27.79 -5.10 -13.89
CA LYS A 88 28.53 -5.45 -12.67
C LYS A 88 28.06 -4.63 -11.45
N PRO A 89 26.76 -4.61 -11.12
CA PRO A 89 26.23 -3.77 -10.06
C PRO A 89 26.74 -4.23 -8.68
N ASP A 90 26.85 -3.27 -7.76
CA ASP A 90 27.14 -3.51 -6.35
C ASP A 90 25.91 -4.07 -5.64
N ILE A 91 24.72 -3.57 -6.01
CA ILE A 91 23.42 -3.98 -5.46
C ILE A 91 22.45 -4.27 -6.60
N ILE A 92 21.64 -5.32 -6.44
CA ILE A 92 20.50 -5.63 -7.29
C ILE A 92 19.25 -5.53 -6.42
N TYR A 93 18.50 -4.43 -6.57
CA TYR A 93 17.22 -4.25 -5.89
C TYR A 93 16.10 -4.76 -6.80
N ILE A 94 15.26 -5.65 -6.28
CA ILE A 94 14.20 -6.32 -7.04
C ILE A 94 12.86 -5.98 -6.42
N ASP A 95 12.06 -5.19 -7.12
CA ASP A 95 10.64 -4.99 -6.89
C ASP A 95 9.82 -5.53 -8.07
N PHE A 96 9.73 -6.86 -8.14
CA PHE A 96 9.18 -7.58 -9.28
C PHE A 96 8.43 -8.82 -8.79
N PHE A 97 7.26 -9.12 -9.36
CA PHE A 97 6.49 -10.32 -8.99
C PHE A 97 7.14 -11.56 -9.60
N GLY A 98 7.43 -11.56 -10.91
CA GLY A 98 8.31 -12.54 -11.57
C GLY A 98 7.98 -14.04 -11.43
N ILE A 99 6.82 -14.40 -10.86
CA ILE A 99 6.45 -15.78 -10.55
C ILE A 99 6.01 -16.52 -11.82
N PRO A 100 6.44 -17.79 -12.03
CA PRO A 100 7.28 -18.60 -11.14
C PRO A 100 8.77 -18.62 -11.51
N TYR A 101 9.17 -18.14 -12.69
CA TYR A 101 10.50 -18.47 -13.20
C TYR A 101 11.61 -17.49 -12.78
N PHE A 102 11.31 -16.20 -12.65
CA PHE A 102 12.33 -15.17 -12.47
C PHE A 102 13.15 -15.38 -11.20
N PHE A 103 12.51 -15.51 -10.03
CA PHE A 103 13.26 -15.65 -8.77
C PHE A 103 14.06 -16.95 -8.68
N LEU A 104 13.60 -18.03 -9.34
CA LEU A 104 14.38 -19.27 -9.44
C LEU A 104 15.67 -19.02 -10.24
N MET A 105 15.57 -18.34 -11.39
CA MET A 105 16.73 -17.99 -12.21
C MET A 105 17.64 -16.97 -11.53
N ALA A 106 17.08 -15.91 -10.96
CA ALA A 106 17.80 -14.89 -10.20
C ALA A 106 18.57 -15.53 -9.04
N SER A 107 18.00 -16.53 -8.36
CA SER A 107 18.69 -17.26 -7.30
C SER A 107 19.90 -18.06 -7.78
N VAL A 108 19.99 -18.40 -9.07
CA VAL A 108 21.13 -19.15 -9.62
C VAL A 108 22.14 -18.22 -10.30
N LEU A 109 21.65 -17.20 -11.00
CA LEU A 109 22.44 -16.40 -11.93
C LEU A 109 22.90 -15.04 -11.37
N PHE A 110 22.27 -14.54 -10.31
CA PHE A 110 22.77 -13.37 -9.59
C PHE A 110 23.67 -13.78 -8.42
N LYS A 111 24.64 -12.92 -8.09
CA LYS A 111 25.38 -13.02 -6.83
C LYS A 111 24.41 -12.68 -5.69
N ARG A 112 23.85 -13.70 -5.04
CA ARG A 112 22.80 -13.59 -4.01
C ARG A 112 23.09 -12.57 -2.91
N SER A 113 24.36 -12.42 -2.53
CA SER A 113 24.78 -11.46 -1.49
C SER A 113 24.49 -10.00 -1.87
N ARG A 114 24.37 -9.70 -3.17
CA ARG A 114 24.06 -8.36 -3.71
C ARG A 114 22.58 -8.12 -3.92
N VAL A 115 21.74 -9.16 -3.81
CA VAL A 115 20.31 -9.04 -4.09
C VAL A 115 19.58 -8.58 -2.84
N ILE A 116 18.74 -7.55 -3.00
CA ILE A 116 17.72 -7.13 -2.03
C ILE A 116 16.37 -7.36 -2.71
N TYR A 117 15.54 -8.22 -2.12
CA TYR A 117 14.19 -8.47 -2.62
C TYR A 117 13.17 -7.66 -1.82
N ALA A 118 12.43 -6.76 -2.48
CA ALA A 118 11.29 -6.05 -1.93
C ALA A 118 10.06 -6.98 -1.82
N ALA A 119 9.80 -7.48 -0.61
CA ALA A 119 8.69 -8.39 -0.35
C ALA A 119 7.45 -7.61 0.09
N HIS A 120 6.53 -7.36 -0.86
CA HIS A 120 5.25 -6.69 -0.60
C HIS A 120 4.30 -7.50 0.28
N ASP A 121 4.20 -8.82 0.02
CA ASP A 121 3.30 -9.72 0.75
C ASP A 121 4.08 -10.87 1.43
N VAL A 122 4.41 -10.67 2.70
CA VAL A 122 4.98 -11.74 3.53
C VAL A 122 3.89 -12.55 4.24
N ILE A 123 2.83 -11.86 4.66
CA ILE A 123 1.71 -12.46 5.37
C ILE A 123 0.71 -13.00 4.35
N GLU A 124 0.27 -14.23 4.56
CA GLU A 124 -0.63 -14.91 3.62
C GLU A 124 -2.07 -14.43 3.84
N HIS A 125 -2.64 -13.73 2.86
CA HIS A 125 -4.08 -13.43 2.87
C HIS A 125 -4.92 -14.70 2.71
N LYS A 126 -5.99 -14.82 3.51
CA LYS A 126 -6.80 -16.06 3.60
C LYS A 126 -7.50 -16.44 2.29
N ASN A 127 -7.73 -15.47 1.38
CA ASN A 127 -8.58 -15.62 0.19
C ASN A 127 -7.82 -15.85 -1.14
N ILE A 128 -6.54 -16.25 -1.11
CA ILE A 128 -5.75 -16.44 -2.34
C ILE A 128 -6.07 -17.79 -3.01
N LYS A 129 -6.54 -17.77 -4.26
CA LYS A 129 -6.69 -18.98 -5.10
C LYS A 129 -5.32 -19.67 -5.30
N LYS A 130 -5.27 -21.00 -5.20
CA LYS A 130 -4.01 -21.80 -5.26
C LYS A 130 -2.97 -21.43 -4.19
N ARG A 131 -3.43 -21.12 -2.98
CA ARG A 131 -2.61 -20.76 -1.82
C ARG A 131 -1.41 -21.68 -1.59
N ASN A 132 -1.60 -23.01 -1.64
CA ASN A 132 -0.54 -23.96 -1.31
C ASN A 132 0.66 -23.90 -2.28
N SER A 133 0.42 -23.81 -3.59
CA SER A 133 1.51 -23.72 -4.56
C SER A 133 2.26 -22.38 -4.46
N PHE A 134 1.53 -21.29 -4.20
CA PHE A 134 2.13 -19.97 -3.99
C PHE A 134 2.98 -19.96 -2.71
N ARG A 135 2.47 -20.56 -1.63
CA ARG A 135 3.14 -20.71 -0.34
C ARG A 135 4.44 -21.52 -0.46
N LEU A 136 4.40 -22.62 -1.21
CA LEU A 136 5.59 -23.43 -1.49
C LEU A 136 6.63 -22.62 -2.27
N TYR A 137 6.20 -21.91 -3.31
CA TYR A 137 7.08 -21.05 -4.09
C TYR A 137 7.74 -19.96 -3.24
N GLN A 138 6.96 -19.20 -2.47
CA GLN A 138 7.47 -18.17 -1.57
C GLN A 138 8.50 -18.75 -0.59
N ARG A 139 8.20 -19.92 0.02
CA ARG A 139 9.15 -20.59 0.93
C ARG A 139 10.47 -20.91 0.24
N LEU A 140 10.42 -21.43 -0.99
CA LEU A 140 11.63 -21.73 -1.76
C LEU A 140 12.43 -20.47 -2.06
N ILE A 141 11.78 -19.37 -2.44
CA ILE A 141 12.44 -18.09 -2.74
C ILE A 141 13.04 -17.46 -1.48
N PHE A 142 12.26 -17.33 -0.41
CA PHE A 142 12.72 -16.74 0.84
C PHE A 142 13.89 -17.52 1.46
N ASN A 143 13.93 -18.84 1.30
CA ASN A 143 15.09 -19.62 1.74
C ASN A 143 16.36 -19.34 0.95
N ARG A 144 16.25 -19.01 -0.34
CA ARG A 144 17.41 -18.82 -1.24
C ARG A 144 18.05 -17.43 -1.18
N PHE A 145 17.30 -16.40 -0.85
CA PHE A 145 17.82 -15.04 -0.70
C PHE A 145 18.14 -14.72 0.75
N GLN A 146 19.02 -13.74 0.97
CA GLN A 146 19.50 -13.37 2.30
C GLN A 146 19.05 -11.98 2.75
N ASN A 147 18.86 -11.04 1.82
CA ASN A 147 18.49 -9.67 2.12
C ASN A 147 17.10 -9.36 1.56
N PHE A 148 16.25 -8.79 2.40
CA PHE A 148 14.88 -8.45 2.05
C PHE A 148 14.56 -7.03 2.47
N HIS A 149 13.91 -6.29 1.60
CA HIS A 149 13.23 -5.06 1.95
C HIS A 149 11.78 -5.41 2.31
N ILE A 150 11.33 -5.01 3.51
CA ILE A 150 10.01 -5.26 4.05
C ILE A 150 9.32 -3.93 4.36
N PHE A 151 8.08 -3.76 3.93
CA PHE A 151 7.41 -2.46 3.97
C PHE A 151 6.69 -2.13 5.29
N SER A 152 6.86 -2.94 6.33
CA SER A 152 6.29 -2.67 7.66
C SER A 152 7.04 -3.44 8.76
N LYS A 153 7.00 -2.91 9.98
CA LYS A 153 7.66 -3.56 11.12
C LYS A 153 6.93 -4.83 11.54
N THR A 154 5.60 -4.83 11.52
CA THR A 154 4.80 -6.04 11.78
C THR A 154 5.13 -7.15 10.78
N GLN A 155 5.24 -6.81 9.50
CA GLN A 155 5.61 -7.79 8.47
C GLN A 155 7.04 -8.28 8.66
N GLN A 156 7.97 -7.42 9.09
CA GLN A 156 9.34 -7.80 9.39
C GLN A 156 9.39 -8.80 10.55
N ASP A 157 8.68 -8.53 11.63
CA ASP A 157 8.67 -9.41 12.81
C ASP A 157 8.06 -10.77 12.49
N TYR A 158 6.95 -10.79 11.72
CA TYR A 158 6.38 -12.03 11.20
C TYR A 158 7.35 -12.76 10.25
N PHE A 159 8.04 -12.04 9.37
CA PHE A 159 9.02 -12.62 8.45
C PHE A 159 10.17 -13.29 9.21
N LEU A 160 10.76 -12.60 10.18
CA LEU A 160 11.91 -13.07 10.95
C LEU A 160 11.56 -14.23 11.87
N ASN A 161 10.33 -14.29 12.40
CA ASN A 161 9.84 -15.46 13.12
C ASN A 161 9.82 -16.70 12.21
N LYS A 162 9.31 -16.55 10.98
CA LYS A 162 9.20 -17.66 10.02
C LYS A 162 10.53 -18.03 9.35
N TYR A 163 11.42 -17.06 9.15
CA TYR A 163 12.72 -17.20 8.48
C TYR A 163 13.83 -16.57 9.33
N PRO A 164 14.22 -17.21 10.44
CA PRO A 164 15.27 -16.69 11.32
C PRO A 164 16.61 -16.61 10.57
N GLY A 165 17.41 -15.60 10.93
CA GLY A 165 18.75 -15.39 10.37
C GLY A 165 18.80 -14.67 9.01
N LYS A 166 17.65 -14.25 8.45
CA LYS A 166 17.62 -13.38 7.27
C LYS A 166 17.91 -11.92 7.64
N LYS A 167 18.54 -11.17 6.73
CA LYS A 167 18.72 -9.73 6.87
C LYS A 167 17.48 -9.03 6.29
N THR A 168 16.87 -8.17 7.08
CA THR A 168 15.69 -7.40 6.67
C THR A 168 15.94 -5.91 6.86
N PHE A 169 15.46 -5.13 5.92
CA PHE A 169 15.48 -3.67 5.93
C PHE A 169 14.04 -3.18 5.90
N VAL A 170 13.70 -2.12 6.64
CA VAL A 170 12.33 -1.62 6.73
C VAL A 170 12.25 -0.20 6.20
N ALA A 171 11.55 -0.03 5.08
CA ALA A 171 11.09 1.28 4.62
C ALA A 171 9.60 1.17 4.23
N PRO A 172 8.70 1.92 4.89
CA PRO A 172 7.28 1.84 4.58
C PRO A 172 6.98 2.43 3.20
N LEU A 173 5.79 2.12 2.68
CA LEU A 173 5.23 2.84 1.53
C LEU A 173 5.04 4.31 1.89
N PHE A 174 5.33 5.19 0.94
CA PHE A 174 5.09 6.63 1.10
C PHE A 174 3.63 7.00 0.86
N LEU A 175 3.28 8.23 1.22
CA LEU A 175 1.95 8.78 1.02
C LEU A 175 1.54 8.77 -0.46
N LYS A 176 0.31 8.33 -0.72
CA LYS A 176 -0.27 8.42 -2.06
C LYS A 176 -1.08 9.72 -2.18
N SER A 177 -0.55 10.66 -2.97
CA SER A 177 -1.21 11.93 -3.28
C SER A 177 -1.91 11.85 -4.63
N PHE A 178 -3.09 12.46 -4.70
CA PHE A 178 -3.90 12.56 -5.93
C PHE A 178 -4.20 14.02 -6.30
N GLY A 179 -3.45 14.96 -5.73
CA GLY A 179 -3.64 16.40 -5.92
C GLY A 179 -3.88 17.13 -4.60
N LYS A 180 -4.31 18.39 -4.71
CA LYS A 180 -4.75 19.20 -3.57
C LYS A 180 -6.27 19.21 -3.55
N THR A 181 -6.84 19.26 -2.36
CA THR A 181 -8.25 19.59 -2.16
C THR A 181 -8.37 20.97 -1.52
N GLY A 182 -9.39 21.72 -1.95
CA GLY A 182 -9.80 22.98 -1.30
C GLY A 182 -10.93 22.77 -0.29
N LEU A 183 -11.41 21.53 -0.14
CA LEU A 183 -12.52 21.21 0.73
C LEU A 183 -12.06 20.92 2.16
N THR A 184 -12.92 21.26 3.09
CA THR A 184 -12.86 20.84 4.49
C THR A 184 -14.23 20.33 4.87
N PRO A 185 -14.34 19.35 5.78
CA PRO A 185 -15.64 18.88 6.22
C PRO A 185 -16.40 20.03 6.92
N GLY A 186 -17.73 20.04 6.76
CA GLY A 186 -18.59 21.05 7.37
C GLY A 186 -18.79 20.85 8.88
N ASN A 187 -19.26 21.89 9.59
CA ASN A 187 -19.39 21.88 11.06
C ASN A 187 -20.70 21.26 11.59
N GLY A 188 -21.61 20.80 10.71
CA GLY A 188 -22.96 20.37 11.10
C GLY A 188 -23.12 18.87 11.37
N GLU A 189 -22.57 18.03 10.50
CA GLU A 189 -22.67 16.57 10.56
C GLU A 189 -21.27 15.96 10.57
N VAL A 190 -21.05 14.91 11.36
CA VAL A 190 -19.82 14.12 11.29
C VAL A 190 -19.86 13.21 10.06
N VAL A 191 -18.83 13.26 9.23
CA VAL A 191 -18.79 12.52 7.95
C VAL A 191 -17.80 11.38 8.08
N PHE A 192 -18.31 10.16 8.04
CA PHE A 192 -17.55 8.91 8.08
C PHE A 192 -17.42 8.36 6.66
N LEU A 193 -16.18 8.19 6.19
CA LEU A 193 -15.88 7.71 4.85
C LEU A 193 -15.44 6.25 4.89
N PHE A 194 -16.03 5.43 4.04
CA PHE A 194 -15.46 4.15 3.62
C PHE A 194 -14.98 4.30 2.17
N PHE A 195 -13.71 3.99 1.91
CA PHE A 195 -13.12 4.16 0.57
C PHE A 195 -12.35 2.94 0.07
N GLY A 196 -12.54 2.60 -1.21
CA GLY A 196 -11.74 1.64 -1.97
C GLY A 196 -12.53 0.42 -2.44
N ILE A 197 -11.83 -0.64 -2.88
CA ILE A 197 -12.47 -1.87 -3.35
C ILE A 197 -13.23 -2.53 -2.20
N ILE A 198 -14.53 -2.74 -2.37
CA ILE A 198 -15.43 -3.33 -1.40
C ILE A 198 -15.40 -4.85 -1.55
N ARG A 199 -14.93 -5.55 -0.51
CA ARG A 199 -14.85 -7.02 -0.43
C ARG A 199 -15.14 -7.45 1.00
N GLY A 200 -15.52 -8.71 1.20
CA GLY A 200 -15.89 -9.21 2.54
C GLY A 200 -14.79 -9.02 3.60
N ASN A 201 -13.52 -9.12 3.24
CA ASN A 201 -12.43 -8.89 4.21
C ASN A 201 -12.28 -7.42 4.65
N LYS A 202 -12.96 -6.48 3.97
CA LYS A 202 -12.99 -5.06 4.32
C LYS A 202 -14.05 -4.73 5.37
N GLY A 203 -14.96 -5.66 5.66
CA GLY A 203 -15.89 -5.57 6.78
C GLY A 203 -16.91 -4.43 6.69
N LEU A 204 -17.29 -4.02 5.47
CA LEU A 204 -18.26 -2.93 5.28
C LEU A 204 -19.58 -3.20 6.03
N GLU A 205 -19.96 -4.48 6.17
CA GLU A 205 -21.14 -4.89 6.94
C GLU A 205 -21.14 -4.35 8.38
N PHE A 206 -19.99 -4.30 9.07
CA PHE A 206 -19.92 -3.82 10.44
C PHE A 206 -20.16 -2.31 10.53
N LEU A 207 -19.73 -1.55 9.52
CA LEU A 207 -20.02 -0.11 9.43
C LEU A 207 -21.49 0.14 9.11
N ILE A 208 -22.08 -0.62 8.18
CA ILE A 208 -23.51 -0.51 7.86
C ILE A 208 -24.36 -0.79 9.11
N GLU A 209 -24.06 -1.87 9.83
CA GLU A 209 -24.74 -2.22 11.09
C GLU A 209 -24.63 -1.11 12.14
N ALA A 210 -23.42 -0.60 12.40
CA ALA A 210 -23.20 0.48 13.35
C ALA A 210 -23.96 1.77 12.96
N ALA A 211 -23.97 2.11 11.68
CA ALA A 211 -24.65 3.30 11.15
C ALA A 211 -26.17 3.19 11.21
N ASN A 212 -26.75 2.03 10.89
CA ASN A 212 -28.19 1.78 11.05
C ASN A 212 -28.62 1.95 12.52
N GLU A 213 -27.83 1.41 13.46
CA GLU A 213 -28.12 1.57 14.89
C GLU A 213 -27.99 3.03 15.36
N LEU A 214 -26.99 3.78 14.88
CA LEU A 214 -26.87 5.21 15.17
C LEU A 214 -28.04 6.03 14.62
N CYS A 215 -28.51 5.70 13.42
CA CYS A 215 -29.57 6.46 12.76
C CYS A 215 -30.86 6.53 13.59
N LYS A 216 -31.14 5.51 14.40
CA LYS A 216 -32.30 5.48 15.31
C LYS A 216 -32.35 6.68 16.27
N HIS A 217 -31.19 7.26 16.60
CA HIS A 217 -31.07 8.33 17.59
C HIS A 217 -30.38 9.61 17.07
N TYR A 218 -29.59 9.51 15.99
CA TYR A 218 -28.67 10.59 15.55
C TYR A 218 -28.78 10.92 14.04
N LYS A 219 -29.90 10.61 13.39
CA LYS A 219 -30.13 10.77 11.93
C LYS A 219 -29.63 12.08 11.30
N ASN A 220 -29.69 13.21 12.00
CA ASN A 220 -29.27 14.53 11.47
C ASN A 220 -27.92 15.02 12.02
N LYS A 221 -27.09 14.11 12.54
CA LYS A 221 -25.81 14.43 13.19
C LYS A 221 -24.62 13.81 12.48
N PHE A 222 -24.84 12.90 11.55
CA PHE A 222 -23.76 12.23 10.82
C PHE A 222 -24.18 11.76 9.44
N LYS A 223 -23.18 11.48 8.60
CA LYS A 223 -23.31 10.79 7.33
C LYS A 223 -22.24 9.73 7.17
N VAL A 224 -22.56 8.69 6.41
CA VAL A 224 -21.64 7.63 6.00
C VAL A 224 -21.52 7.64 4.48
N THR A 225 -20.38 8.10 3.97
CA THR A 225 -20.08 8.04 2.54
C THR A 225 -19.40 6.71 2.24
N ILE A 226 -19.99 5.92 1.34
CA ILE A 226 -19.42 4.66 0.85
C ILE A 226 -18.99 4.87 -0.60
N ALA A 227 -17.69 4.90 -0.87
CA ALA A 227 -17.14 5.22 -2.17
C ALA A 227 -16.15 4.16 -2.66
N GLY A 228 -16.49 3.47 -3.75
CA GLY A 228 -15.60 2.49 -4.36
C GLY A 228 -16.30 1.35 -5.09
N SER A 229 -15.50 0.52 -5.76
CA SER A 229 -15.98 -0.57 -6.60
C SER A 229 -16.37 -1.79 -5.78
N CYS A 230 -17.55 -2.36 -6.05
CA CYS A 230 -18.02 -3.61 -5.47
C CYS A 230 -18.52 -4.54 -6.57
N ASP A 231 -18.09 -5.81 -6.56
CA ASP A 231 -18.59 -6.80 -7.51
C ASP A 231 -20.02 -7.28 -7.16
N ASN A 232 -20.40 -7.20 -5.88
CA ASN A 232 -21.70 -7.65 -5.35
C ASN A 232 -22.27 -6.59 -4.40
N TRP A 233 -22.71 -5.46 -4.95
CA TRP A 233 -23.26 -4.36 -4.15
C TRP A 233 -24.60 -4.72 -3.49
N GLU A 234 -25.47 -5.45 -4.19
CA GLU A 234 -26.79 -5.89 -3.72
C GLU A 234 -26.73 -6.56 -2.34
N TYR A 235 -25.67 -7.35 -2.08
CA TYR A 235 -25.43 -7.97 -0.78
C TYR A 235 -25.35 -6.97 0.39
N TYR A 236 -24.73 -5.81 0.17
CA TYR A 236 -24.56 -4.76 1.18
C TYR A 236 -25.76 -3.82 1.20
N GLU A 237 -26.33 -3.51 0.04
CA GLU A 237 -27.47 -2.61 -0.10
C GLU A 237 -28.68 -3.09 0.71
N GLN A 238 -29.02 -4.37 0.64
CA GLN A 238 -30.13 -4.96 1.40
C GLN A 238 -29.94 -4.89 2.93
N LYS A 239 -28.73 -4.60 3.42
CA LYS A 239 -28.45 -4.43 4.86
C LYS A 239 -28.67 -2.99 5.32
N ILE A 240 -28.82 -2.03 4.42
CA ILE A 240 -29.06 -0.62 4.75
C ILE A 240 -30.54 -0.45 5.09
N THR A 241 -30.84 -0.11 6.34
CA THR A 241 -32.22 0.15 6.79
C THR A 241 -32.54 1.64 6.94
N CYS A 242 -31.50 2.48 6.86
CA CYS A 242 -31.58 3.92 7.07
C CYS A 242 -30.88 4.70 5.94
N PRO A 243 -31.40 4.65 4.70
CA PRO A 243 -30.73 5.20 3.52
C PRO A 243 -30.40 6.70 3.62
N GLU A 244 -31.16 7.47 4.41
CA GLU A 244 -30.98 8.91 4.65
C GLU A 244 -29.59 9.33 5.17
N VAL A 245 -28.87 8.45 5.89
CA VAL A 245 -27.55 8.76 6.45
C VAL A 245 -26.42 8.28 5.55
N PHE A 246 -26.74 7.59 4.44
CA PHE A 246 -25.75 7.05 3.52
C PHE A 246 -25.63 7.89 2.25
N ASP A 247 -24.40 8.22 1.88
CA ASP A 247 -24.04 8.76 0.57
C ASP A 247 -23.31 7.66 -0.22
N LEU A 248 -24.02 7.05 -1.16
CA LEU A 248 -23.58 5.86 -1.89
C LEU A 248 -22.95 6.25 -3.23
N ARG A 249 -21.63 6.12 -3.34
CA ARG A 249 -20.84 6.42 -4.54
C ARG A 249 -20.18 5.14 -5.06
N ILE A 250 -21.03 4.21 -5.49
CA ILE A 250 -20.61 2.84 -5.83
C ILE A 250 -20.10 2.79 -7.27
N GLY A 251 -18.87 2.30 -7.43
CA GLY A 251 -18.17 2.26 -8.71
C GLY A 251 -16.70 2.68 -8.61
N MET A 252 -16.02 2.70 -9.74
CA MET A 252 -14.64 3.18 -9.80
C MET A 252 -14.61 4.69 -9.54
N VAL A 253 -13.89 5.12 -8.49
CA VAL A 253 -13.70 6.54 -8.16
C VAL A 253 -12.52 7.08 -8.97
N PRO A 254 -12.71 8.08 -9.84
CA PRO A 254 -11.62 8.68 -10.59
C PRO A 254 -10.57 9.33 -9.68
N ASN A 255 -9.29 9.22 -10.05
CA ASN A 255 -8.17 9.75 -9.26
C ASN A 255 -8.34 11.23 -8.87
N ASN A 256 -8.84 12.07 -9.79
CA ASN A 256 -9.06 13.49 -9.55
C ASN A 256 -10.21 13.82 -8.58
N LYS A 257 -11.05 12.84 -8.21
CA LYS A 257 -12.12 13.00 -7.21
C LYS A 257 -11.70 12.56 -5.82
N ILE A 258 -10.59 11.81 -5.70
CA ILE A 258 -10.08 11.33 -4.42
C ILE A 258 -9.74 12.48 -3.46
N PRO A 259 -9.05 13.58 -3.87
CA PRO A 259 -8.73 14.66 -2.93
C PRO A 259 -9.98 15.21 -2.22
N ASP A 260 -11.03 15.49 -2.99
CA ASP A 260 -12.26 16.10 -2.46
C ASP A 260 -13.06 15.14 -1.59
N LEU A 261 -13.09 13.85 -1.95
CA LEU A 261 -13.74 12.81 -1.15
C LEU A 261 -13.16 12.72 0.27
N PHE A 262 -11.83 12.79 0.39
CA PHE A 262 -11.16 12.83 1.69
C PHE A 262 -11.27 14.22 2.34
N GLY A 263 -11.19 15.29 1.55
CA GLY A 263 -11.29 16.68 2.01
C GLY A 263 -12.65 17.05 2.62
N GLU A 264 -13.74 16.43 2.16
CA GLU A 264 -15.09 16.64 2.72
C GLU A 264 -15.42 15.69 3.89
N SER A 265 -14.52 14.78 4.23
CA SER A 265 -14.73 13.75 5.26
C SER A 265 -14.02 14.08 6.57
N HIS A 266 -14.60 13.67 7.70
CA HIS A 266 -13.98 13.80 9.02
C HIS A 266 -13.12 12.59 9.36
N TYR A 267 -13.62 11.38 9.10
CA TYR A 267 -12.93 10.15 9.48
C TYR A 267 -12.96 9.15 8.34
N LEU A 268 -11.82 8.49 8.08
CA LEU A 268 -11.81 7.25 7.29
C LEU A 268 -12.13 6.08 8.21
N VAL A 269 -13.12 5.26 7.88
CA VAL A 269 -13.50 4.06 8.64
C VAL A 269 -13.02 2.80 7.93
N LEU A 270 -12.23 1.99 8.65
CA LEU A 270 -11.58 0.78 8.15
C LEU A 270 -11.95 -0.43 9.02
N PRO A 271 -13.17 -0.97 8.90
CA PRO A 271 -13.68 -2.08 9.72
C PRO A 271 -13.14 -3.45 9.30
N TYR A 272 -11.88 -3.50 8.85
CA TYR A 272 -11.33 -4.65 8.16
C TYR A 272 -11.24 -5.88 9.07
N LEU A 273 -11.36 -7.06 8.45
CA LEU A 273 -11.15 -8.36 9.10
C LEU A 273 -9.68 -8.81 9.04
N ASP A 274 -8.92 -8.32 8.06
CA ASP A 274 -7.48 -8.47 7.97
C ASP A 274 -6.80 -7.28 7.28
N VAL A 275 -5.54 -7.00 7.67
CA VAL A 275 -4.72 -5.96 7.03
C VAL A 275 -3.23 -6.23 7.25
N THR A 276 -2.45 -6.06 6.18
CA THR A 276 -0.99 -5.96 6.22
C THR A 276 -0.59 -4.51 6.05
N GLN A 277 -1.13 -3.89 5.01
CA GLN A 277 -1.02 -2.47 4.68
C GLN A 277 -2.35 -1.96 4.13
N SER A 278 -2.54 -0.65 4.14
CA SER A 278 -3.78 -0.02 3.66
C SER A 278 -3.47 1.23 2.83
N GLY A 279 -3.64 1.12 1.52
CA GLY A 279 -3.61 2.26 0.61
C GLY A 279 -4.59 3.37 1.03
N PRO A 280 -5.88 3.07 1.31
CA PRO A 280 -6.82 4.07 1.84
C PRO A 280 -6.33 4.82 3.07
N LEU A 281 -5.65 4.14 4.00
CA LEU A 281 -5.09 4.79 5.19
C LEU A 281 -3.97 5.79 4.83
N LEU A 282 -3.06 5.41 3.93
CA LEU A 282 -2.00 6.32 3.47
C LEU A 282 -2.57 7.53 2.72
N ILE A 283 -3.68 7.34 1.99
CA ILE A 283 -4.41 8.44 1.35
C ILE A 283 -5.04 9.36 2.39
N ALA A 284 -5.72 8.80 3.40
CA ALA A 284 -6.28 9.59 4.50
C ALA A 284 -5.21 10.44 5.19
N PHE A 285 -4.06 9.84 5.51
CA PHE A 285 -2.97 10.54 6.19
C PHE A 285 -2.37 11.63 5.30
N ASN A 286 -2.27 11.42 3.98
CA ASN A 286 -1.87 12.46 3.02
C ASN A 286 -2.79 13.70 3.09
N TYR A 287 -4.09 13.51 3.32
CA TYR A 287 -5.07 14.58 3.46
C TYR A 287 -5.34 14.98 4.92
N ASN A 288 -4.56 14.46 5.88
CA ASN A 288 -4.70 14.71 7.32
C ASN A 288 -6.08 14.33 7.87
N VAL A 289 -6.65 13.23 7.36
CA VAL A 289 -7.91 12.64 7.81
C VAL A 289 -7.57 11.53 8.82
N PRO A 290 -7.98 11.65 10.10
CA PRO A 290 -7.87 10.60 11.09
C PRO A 290 -8.66 9.36 10.68
N ALA A 291 -8.22 8.19 11.14
CA ALA A 291 -8.88 6.93 10.83
C ALA A 291 -9.50 6.27 12.07
N ILE A 292 -10.65 5.63 11.88
CA ILE A 292 -11.29 4.70 12.82
C ILE A 292 -11.11 3.30 12.24
N ALA A 293 -10.24 2.49 12.81
CA ALA A 293 -9.84 1.22 12.22
C ALA A 293 -10.02 0.05 13.18
N ALA A 294 -10.30 -1.13 12.64
CA ALA A 294 -10.27 -2.36 13.40
C ALA A 294 -8.86 -2.60 14.00
N ASP A 295 -8.76 -3.17 15.19
CA ASP A 295 -7.52 -3.27 15.94
C ASP A 295 -6.63 -4.41 15.44
N HIS A 296 -5.91 -4.13 14.35
CA HIS A 296 -4.95 -5.02 13.72
C HIS A 296 -3.54 -4.47 13.81
N ALA A 297 -2.54 -5.36 13.86
CA ALA A 297 -1.14 -4.97 13.92
C ALA A 297 -0.72 -4.04 12.77
N GLY A 298 -1.18 -4.28 11.54
CA GLY A 298 -0.91 -3.40 10.40
C GLY A 298 -1.47 -1.98 10.54
N PHE A 299 -2.53 -1.78 11.34
CA PHE A 299 -3.06 -0.45 11.63
C PHE A 299 -2.38 0.21 12.83
N ARG A 300 -1.98 -0.56 13.87
CA ARG A 300 -1.25 -0.04 15.06
C ARG A 300 0.10 0.60 14.73
N GLU A 301 0.69 0.25 13.57
CA GLU A 301 1.89 0.91 13.06
C GLU A 301 1.67 2.40 12.74
N TYR A 302 0.45 2.77 12.33
CA TYR A 302 0.11 4.11 11.89
C TYR A 302 -0.82 4.83 12.86
N ILE A 303 -1.72 4.10 13.51
CA ILE A 303 -2.77 4.65 14.37
C ILE A 303 -2.42 4.40 15.84
N LYS A 304 -2.34 5.49 16.61
CA LYS A 304 -2.30 5.51 18.07
C LYS A 304 -3.69 5.92 18.56
N HIS A 305 -4.39 4.96 19.16
CA HIS A 305 -5.77 5.14 19.64
C HIS A 305 -5.88 6.41 20.51
N GLY A 306 -6.86 7.27 20.19
CA GLY A 306 -7.12 8.52 20.88
C GLY A 306 -6.13 9.65 20.58
N GLN A 307 -5.09 9.42 19.77
CA GLN A 307 -4.08 10.44 19.47
C GLN A 307 -4.14 10.90 18.02
N ASN A 308 -4.13 9.99 17.04
CA ASN A 308 -4.20 10.33 15.61
C ASN A 308 -5.29 9.54 14.86
N GLY A 309 -6.15 8.87 15.62
CA GLY A 309 -7.25 8.04 15.15
C GLY A 309 -7.76 7.16 16.28
N TYR A 310 -8.69 6.28 15.96
CA TYR A 310 -9.27 5.33 16.90
C TYR A 310 -9.11 3.90 16.42
N LEU A 311 -8.88 3.01 17.38
CA LEU A 311 -8.86 1.56 17.18
C LEU A 311 -10.04 0.93 17.92
N PHE A 312 -10.68 -0.06 17.32
CA PHE A 312 -11.76 -0.85 17.93
C PHE A 312 -11.62 -2.32 17.62
N LYS A 313 -12.25 -3.20 18.40
CA LYS A 313 -12.16 -4.64 18.17
C LYS A 313 -12.65 -5.04 16.78
N SER A 314 -11.82 -5.79 16.04
CA SER A 314 -12.18 -6.32 14.71
C SER A 314 -13.43 -7.19 14.78
N GLY A 315 -14.34 -6.99 13.82
CA GLY A 315 -15.62 -7.71 13.75
C GLY A 315 -16.66 -7.27 14.78
N SER A 316 -16.45 -6.15 15.49
CA SER A 316 -17.39 -5.62 16.47
C SER A 316 -18.11 -4.38 15.95
N SER A 317 -19.32 -4.56 15.39
CA SER A 317 -20.20 -3.43 15.03
C SER A 317 -20.64 -2.63 16.27
N GLY A 318 -20.78 -3.29 17.43
CA GLY A 318 -21.12 -2.62 18.69
C GLY A 318 -20.03 -1.68 19.23
N GLU A 319 -18.76 -2.05 19.13
CA GLU A 319 -17.67 -1.13 19.52
C GLU A 319 -17.50 0.01 18.51
N LEU A 320 -17.68 -0.27 17.21
CA LEU A 320 -17.67 0.76 16.18
C LEU A 320 -18.81 1.77 16.40
N TYR A 321 -20.03 1.28 16.68
CA TYR A 321 -21.18 2.09 17.10
C TYR A 321 -20.83 2.98 18.29
N SER A 322 -20.23 2.41 19.34
CA SER A 322 -19.92 3.14 20.57
C SER A 322 -18.91 4.27 20.34
N LEU A 323 -17.89 4.02 19.51
CA LEU A 323 -16.92 5.06 19.12
C LEU A 323 -17.56 6.16 18.28
N MET A 324 -18.32 5.80 17.25
CA MET A 324 -19.00 6.77 16.40
C MET A 324 -20.02 7.60 17.20
N LYS A 325 -20.76 6.97 18.12
CA LYS A 325 -21.66 7.64 19.07
C LYS A 325 -20.91 8.65 19.92
N GLY A 326 -19.79 8.27 20.53
CA GLY A 326 -18.98 9.15 21.36
C GLY A 326 -18.43 10.35 20.59
N ILE A 327 -18.02 10.16 19.33
CA ILE A 327 -17.61 11.25 18.44
C ILE A 327 -18.77 12.23 18.18
N ILE A 328 -19.97 11.71 17.92
CA ILE A 328 -21.17 12.54 17.71
C ILE A 328 -21.57 13.29 18.98
N GLU A 329 -21.65 12.61 20.13
CA GLU A 329 -22.11 13.21 21.39
C GLU A 329 -21.13 14.26 21.96
N SER A 330 -19.83 14.10 21.69
CA SER A 330 -18.81 15.09 22.03
C SER A 330 -18.72 16.26 21.03
N ASN A 331 -19.64 16.34 20.05
CA ASN A 331 -19.60 17.29 18.94
C ASN A 331 -18.24 17.30 18.22
N ASN A 332 -17.61 16.14 18.12
CA ASN A 332 -16.35 15.94 17.41
C ASN A 332 -15.19 16.83 17.92
N GLN A 333 -15.18 17.17 19.22
CA GLN A 333 -14.24 18.12 19.81
C GLN A 333 -12.75 17.76 19.61
N ASP A 334 -12.42 16.46 19.59
CA ASP A 334 -11.03 15.99 19.49
C ASP A 334 -10.48 16.07 18.05
N TYR A 335 -11.34 16.31 17.05
CA TYR A 335 -10.97 16.24 15.64
C TYR A 335 -9.77 17.10 15.28
N ALA A 336 -9.73 18.35 15.76
CA ALA A 336 -8.63 19.28 15.47
C ALA A 336 -7.29 18.77 16.01
N MET A 337 -7.29 18.16 17.20
CA MET A 337 -6.12 17.50 17.77
C MET A 337 -5.71 16.29 16.94
N LEU A 338 -6.65 15.39 16.63
CA LEU A 338 -6.37 14.17 15.85
C LEU A 338 -5.74 14.52 14.50
N ARG A 339 -6.28 15.50 13.77
CA ARG A 339 -5.74 15.95 12.47
C ARG A 339 -4.31 16.46 12.58
N ARG A 340 -4.01 17.26 13.61
CA ARG A 340 -2.66 17.79 13.86
C ARG A 340 -1.69 16.63 14.11
N ASN A 341 -2.09 15.66 14.92
CA ASN A 341 -1.25 14.49 15.22
C ASN A 341 -1.06 13.58 14.01
N VAL A 342 -2.07 13.44 13.13
CA VAL A 342 -1.90 12.77 11.82
C VAL A 342 -0.84 13.50 10.99
N LYS A 343 -0.91 14.83 10.91
CA LYS A 343 0.04 15.65 10.14
C LYS A 343 1.47 15.51 10.66
N GLU A 344 1.65 15.57 11.97
CA GLU A 344 2.95 15.40 12.63
C GLU A 344 3.52 14.00 12.41
N PHE A 345 2.73 12.95 12.68
CA PHE A 345 3.11 11.56 12.43
C PHE A 345 3.53 11.35 10.97
N THR A 346 2.74 11.90 10.05
CA THR A 346 2.98 11.83 8.61
C THR A 346 4.33 12.43 8.24
N ARG A 347 4.60 13.65 8.68
CA ARG A 347 5.84 14.38 8.42
C ARG A 347 7.08 13.60 8.91
N GLU A 348 6.97 12.94 10.04
CA GLU A 348 8.11 12.29 10.70
C GLU A 348 8.37 10.87 10.22
N ASN A 349 7.33 10.12 9.84
CA ASN A 349 7.44 8.67 9.66
C ASN A 349 7.24 8.18 8.23
N ILE A 350 6.37 8.85 7.46
CA ILE A 350 5.86 8.32 6.17
C ILE A 350 5.83 9.36 5.03
N ALA A 351 6.33 10.58 5.30
CA ALA A 351 6.66 11.52 4.24
C ALA A 351 7.82 10.98 3.39
N LEU A 352 7.96 11.51 2.17
CA LEU A 352 8.93 11.01 1.21
C LEU A 352 10.37 11.07 1.75
N GLU A 353 10.80 12.21 2.29
CA GLU A 353 12.19 12.42 2.75
C GLU A 353 12.62 11.41 3.84
N PRO A 354 11.88 11.20 4.95
CA PRO A 354 12.20 10.13 5.91
C PRO A 354 12.28 8.73 5.29
N ILE A 355 11.45 8.43 4.29
CA ILE A 355 11.47 7.14 3.59
C ILE A 355 12.72 7.03 2.72
N ILE A 356 13.07 8.07 1.95
CA ILE A 356 14.30 8.11 1.16
C ILE A 356 15.52 7.88 2.04
N GLN A 357 15.58 8.51 3.21
CA GLN A 357 16.69 8.31 4.14
C GLN A 357 16.82 6.84 4.56
N LYS A 358 15.70 6.16 4.88
CA LYS A 358 15.71 4.72 5.18
C LYS A 358 16.26 3.89 4.02
N TYR A 359 15.89 4.21 2.78
CA TYR A 359 16.43 3.55 1.59
C TYR A 359 17.94 3.76 1.45
N ILE A 360 18.42 5.01 1.60
CA ILE A 360 19.85 5.33 1.54
C ILE A 360 20.62 4.55 2.60
N ASP A 361 20.16 4.57 3.84
CA ASP A 361 20.79 3.89 4.98
C ASP A 361 20.94 2.39 4.71
N PHE A 362 19.86 1.73 4.29
CA PHE A 362 19.92 0.28 4.07
C PHE A 362 20.71 -0.10 2.82
N LEU A 363 20.70 0.71 1.76
CA LEU A 363 21.50 0.46 0.56
C LEU A 363 23.00 0.58 0.88
N HIS A 364 23.39 1.52 1.74
CA HIS A 364 24.77 1.59 2.25
C HIS A 364 25.13 0.34 3.07
N LEU A 365 24.26 -0.10 3.98
CA LEU A 365 24.48 -1.30 4.80
C LEU A 365 24.54 -2.59 3.96
N ALA A 366 23.72 -2.71 2.92
CA ALA A 366 23.69 -3.90 2.06
C ALA A 366 24.90 -4.01 1.13
N SER A 367 25.65 -2.93 0.97
CA SER A 367 26.83 -2.84 0.11
C SER A 367 28.14 -2.74 0.90
N ALA A 368 28.09 -2.90 2.22
CA ALA A 368 29.22 -3.21 3.09
C ALA A 368 29.31 -4.74 3.25
#